data_AF-A0A7W8LM13-F1
#
_entry.id   AF-A0A7W8LM13-F1
#
_cell.length_a   1.000
_cell.length_b   1.000
_cell.length_c   1.000
_cell.angle_alpha   90.00
_cell.angle_beta   90.00
_cell.angle_gamma   90.00
#
_symmetry.space_group_name_H-M   'P 1'
#
loop_
_entity.id
_entity.type
_entity.pdbx_description
1 polymer ?
#
loop_
_entity_poly.entity_id
_entity_poly.type
_entity_poly.pdbx_seq_one_letter_code
_entity_poly.pdbx_strand_id
1 'polypeptide(L)' 'MALSKYEYSMELLAAMACKTIAEQKKIPQIKAFDSFIKSKTANMLFDERTAFWCNGPDYIADEYNREMESRVR' A
#
# COMPACT_ATOMS: atom_id res chain seq x y z
N MET A 1 -16.15 13.64 4.30
CA MET A 1 -15.81 12.33 4.89
C MET A 1 -14.39 12.44 5.39
N ALA A 2 -14.12 12.23 6.68
CA ALA A 2 -12.74 12.30 7.20
C ALA A 2 -12.08 10.95 6.96
N LEU A 3 -10.90 10.94 6.33
CA LEU A 3 -10.08 9.74 6.20
C LEU A 3 -9.71 9.24 7.61
N SER A 4 -9.82 7.94 7.82
CA SER A 4 -9.25 7.28 8.99
C SER A 4 -7.73 7.43 8.99
N LYS A 5 -7.11 7.32 10.17
CA LYS A 5 -5.65 7.34 10.30
C LYS A 5 -4.97 6.26 9.45
N TYR A 6 -5.67 5.13 9.24
CA TYR A 6 -5.21 4.04 8.40
C TYR A 6 -5.22 4.42 6.92
N GLU A 7 -6.34 4.87 6.38
CA GLU A 7 -6.43 5.32 4.97
C GLU A 7 -5.40 6.40 4.67
N TYR A 8 -5.24 7.40 5.54
CA TYR A 8 -4.23 8.45 5.39
C TYR A 8 -2.79 7.89 5.35
N SER A 9 -2.46 6.94 6.23
CA SER A 9 -1.13 6.34 6.27
C SER A 9 -0.84 5.52 5.01
N MET A 10 -1.86 4.85 4.49
CA MET A 10 -1.74 4.06 3.27
C MET A 10 -1.61 4.94 2.01
N GLU A 11 -2.39 6.03 1.92
CA GLU A 11 -2.23 7.03 0.86
C GLU A 11 -0.82 7.64 0.87
N LEU A 12 -0.29 7.95 2.05
CA LEU A 12 1.08 8.44 2.20
C LEU A 12 2.11 7.42 1.71
N LEU A 13 1.93 6.13 2.02
CA LEU A 13 2.79 5.06 1.53
C LEU A 13 2.78 4.97 0.00
N ALA A 14 1.61 5.01 -0.63
CA ALA A 14 1.50 5.07 -2.10
C ALA A 14 2.17 6.31 -2.69
N ALA A 15 2.01 7.47 -2.06
CA ALA A 15 2.64 8.71 -2.51
C ALA A 15 4.18 8.62 -2.46
N MET A 16 4.73 8.02 -1.38
CA MET A 16 6.17 7.77 -1.25
C MET A 16 6.67 6.77 -2.31
N ALA A 17 5.94 5.69 -2.56
CA ALA A 17 6.27 4.74 -3.62
C ALA A 17 6.30 5.41 -5.00
N CYS A 18 5.31 6.26 -5.31
CA CYS A 18 5.27 7.02 -6.55
C CYS A 18 6.45 7.99 -6.68
N LYS A 19 6.87 8.63 -5.58
CA LYS A 19 8.06 9.49 -5.55
C LYS A 19 9.33 8.69 -5.90
N THR A 20 9.53 7.54 -5.27
CA THR A 20 10.67 6.67 -5.56
C THR A 20 10.69 6.21 -7.02
N ILE A 21 9.53 5.83 -7.58
CA ILE A 21 9.42 5.45 -9.00
C ILE A 21 9.79 6.62 -9.92
N ALA A 22 9.30 7.82 -9.60
CA ALA A 22 9.58 9.03 -10.37
C ALA A 22 11.08 9.35 -10.43
N GLU A 23 11.76 9.26 -9.27
CA GLU A 23 13.22 9.47 -9.15
C GLU A 23 14.01 8.42 -9.94
N GLN A 24 13.68 7.13 -9.79
CA GLN A 24 14.36 6.03 -10.48
C GLN A 24 14.21 6.11 -12.00
N LYS A 25 13.00 6.42 -12.48
CA LYS A 25 12.70 6.48 -13.93
C LYS A 25 12.98 7.85 -14.54
N LYS A 26 13.37 8.85 -13.73
CA LYS A 26 13.55 10.25 -14.14
C LYS A 26 12.32 10.82 -14.87
N ILE A 27 11.13 10.51 -14.35
CA ILE A 27 9.85 10.98 -14.91
C ILE A 27 9.14 11.90 -13.91
N PRO A 28 8.21 12.76 -14.36
CA PRO A 28 7.36 13.54 -13.46
C PRO A 28 6.55 12.65 -12.50
N GLN A 29 6.40 13.10 -11.25
CA GLN A 29 5.66 12.36 -10.22
C GLN A 29 4.23 12.00 -10.63
N ILE A 30 3.55 12.90 -11.36
CA ILE A 30 2.20 12.64 -11.88
C ILE A 30 2.17 11.46 -12.88
N LYS A 31 3.21 11.31 -13.71
CA LYS A 31 3.33 10.16 -14.63
C LYS A 31 3.65 8.86 -13.89
N ALA A 32 4.45 8.95 -12.82
CA ALA A 32 4.73 7.81 -11.96
C ALA A 32 3.46 7.33 -11.25
N PHE A 33 2.66 8.26 -10.71
CA PHE A 33 1.37 7.95 -10.09
C PHE A 33 0.40 7.30 -11.08
N ASP A 34 0.21 7.90 -12.26
CA ASP A 34 -0.69 7.36 -13.30
C ASP A 34 -0.25 5.96 -13.77
N SER A 35 1.06 5.72 -13.87
CA SER A 35 1.60 4.39 -14.19
C SER A 35 1.44 3.40 -13.04
N PHE A 36 1.61 3.85 -11.80
CA PHE A 36 1.54 3.00 -10.60
C PHE A 36 0.11 2.53 -10.36
N ILE A 37 -0.88 3.42 -10.37
CA ILE A 37 -2.27 3.06 -10.08
C ILE A 37 -2.87 2.08 -11.11
N LYS A 38 -2.33 2.05 -12.33
CA LYS A 38 -2.71 1.10 -13.40
C LYS A 38 -1.93 -0.21 -13.35
N SER A 39 -1.00 -0.36 -12.42
CA SER A 39 -0.11 -1.53 -12.36
C SER A 39 -0.74 -2.67 -11.57
N LYS A 40 -0.37 -3.92 -11.92
CA LYS A 40 -0.74 -5.10 -11.11
C LYS A 40 -0.29 -4.96 -9.66
N THR A 41 0.81 -4.26 -9.40
CA THR A 41 1.33 -4.02 -8.05
C THR A 41 0.40 -3.13 -7.24
N ALA A 42 -0.16 -2.06 -7.81
CA ALA A 42 -1.16 -1.26 -7.12
C ALA A 42 -2.43 -2.07 -6.83
N ASN A 43 -2.85 -2.96 -7.74
CA ASN A 43 -4.00 -3.83 -7.50
C ASN A 43 -3.77 -4.90 -6.42
N MET A 44 -2.51 -5.32 -6.20
CA MET A 44 -2.15 -6.17 -5.06
C MET A 44 -2.15 -5.40 -3.75
N LEU A 45 -1.93 -4.09 -3.82
CA LEU A 45 -1.91 -3.20 -2.68
C LEU A 45 -3.27 -2.64 -2.35
N PHE A 46 -4.17 -2.48 -3.32
CA PHE A 46 -5.45 -1.79 -3.22
C PHE A 46 -6.58 -2.63 -3.84
N ASP A 47 -7.61 -2.94 -3.06
CA ASP A 47 -8.84 -3.53 -3.53
C ASP A 47 -9.74 -2.42 -4.08
N GLU A 48 -9.88 -2.38 -5.40
CA GLU A 48 -10.72 -1.39 -6.11
C GLU A 48 -12.20 -1.43 -5.67
N ARG A 49 -12.71 -2.57 -5.16
CA ARG A 49 -14.12 -2.70 -4.75
C ARG A 49 -14.37 -2.04 -3.41
N THR A 50 -13.39 -2.07 -2.54
CA THR A 50 -13.51 -1.59 -1.15
C THR A 50 -12.74 -0.30 -0.92
N ALA A 51 -11.91 0.11 -1.88
CA ALA A 51 -10.96 1.21 -1.77
C ALA A 51 -9.97 1.08 -0.60
N PHE A 52 -9.77 -0.15 -0.11
CA PHE A 52 -8.86 -0.46 1.00
C PHE A 52 -7.64 -1.24 0.54
N TRP A 53 -6.62 -1.28 1.38
CA TRP A 53 -5.41 -2.01 1.05
C TRP A 53 -5.50 -3.49 1.39
N CYS A 54 -5.19 -4.37 0.44
CA CYS A 54 -5.31 -5.84 0.62
C CYS A 54 -4.34 -6.39 1.69
N ASN A 55 -3.11 -5.87 1.73
CA ASN A 55 -2.06 -6.24 2.70
C ASN A 55 -1.71 -5.04 3.59
N GLY A 56 -2.73 -4.40 4.14
CA GLY A 56 -2.59 -3.27 5.06
C GLY A 56 -2.11 -3.66 6.46
N PRO A 57 -2.17 -2.74 7.44
CA PRO A 57 -1.73 -2.95 8.81
C PRO A 57 -2.36 -4.18 9.48
N ASP A 58 -3.63 -4.46 9.20
CA ASP A 58 -4.35 -5.60 9.79
C ASP A 58 -3.78 -6.94 9.32
N TYR A 59 -3.45 -7.06 8.02
CA TYR A 59 -2.77 -8.25 7.49
C TYR A 59 -1.41 -8.48 8.17
N ILE A 60 -0.64 -7.41 8.38
CA ILE A 60 0.66 -7.49 9.07
C ILE A 60 0.48 -7.93 10.53
N ALA A 61 -0.55 -7.43 11.22
CA ALA A 61 -0.85 -7.83 12.58
C ALA A 61 -1.25 -9.32 12.66
N ASP A 62 -2.04 -9.82 11.71
CA ASP A 62 -2.43 -11.23 11.63
C ASP A 62 -1.24 -12.15 11.34
N GLU A 63 -0.34 -11.76 10.44
CA GLU A 63 0.92 -12.49 10.20
C GLU A 63 1.79 -12.55 11.46
N TYR A 64 1.95 -11.43 12.17
CA TYR A 64 2.70 -11.39 13.43
C TYR A 64 2.10 -12.34 14.49
N ASN A 65 0.78 -12.30 14.68
CA ASN A 65 0.13 -13.17 15.66
C ASN A 65 0.30 -14.66 15.29
N ARG A 66 0.15 -15.01 14.01
CA ARG A 66 0.41 -16.38 13.52
C ARG A 66 1.86 -16.82 13.76
N GLU A 67 2.82 -15.93 13.50
CA GLU A 67 4.22 -16.18 13.79
C GLU A 67 4.43 -16.49 15.28
N MET A 68 3.87 -15.66 16.16
CA MET A 68 4.01 -15.81 17.60
C MET A 68 3.35 -17.10 18.13
N GLU A 69 2.17 -17.46 17.63
CA GLU A 69 1.50 -18.72 17.97
C GLU A 69 2.31 -19.95 17.53
N SER A 70 2.96 -19.88 16.36
CA SER A 70 3.78 -20.98 15.83
C SER A 70 5.05 -21.24 16.65
N ARG A 71 5.55 -20.22 17.37
CA ARG A 71 6.73 -20.32 18.25
C ARG A 71 6.44 -20.96 19.60
N VAL A 72 5.17 -21.08 19.98
CA VAL A 72 4.73 -21.66 21.26
C VAL A 72 4.37 -23.15 21.10
N ARG A 73 4.32 -23.67 19.87
CA ARG A 73 4.16 -25.10 19.55
C ARG A 73 5.52 -25.79 19.39
#